data_AF-A0A9E4KB92-F1
#
_entry.id   AF-A0A9E4KB92-F1
#
_cell.length_a   1.000
_cell.length_b   1.000
_cell.length_c   1.000
_cell.angle_alpha   90.00
_cell.angle_beta   90.00
_cell.angle_gamma   90.00
#
_symmetry.space_group_name_H-M   'P 1'
#
loop_
_entity.id
_entity.type
_entity.pdbx_description
1 polymer ?
#
loop_
_entity_poly.entity_id
_entity_poly.type
_entity_poly.pdbx_seq_one_letter_code
_entity_poly.pdbx_strand_id
1 'polypeptide(L)'
;VSSDHTAQEKIKSQRQKPKNRTTKLSYKDQRELDQLPQQIEQLEQSLSGLQQQLSDPDLYQTGEGEQVVELQQQMTEVEHDLEQAYARWEELETFKAGD
;
A
#
# COMPACT_ATOMS: atom_id res chain seq x y z
N VAL A 1 15.98 -48.67 21.32
CA VAL A 1 14.74 -48.25 20.63
C VAL A 1 13.69 -48.10 21.72
N SER A 2 13.40 -46.87 22.15
CA SER A 2 12.42 -46.62 23.19
C SER A 2 11.18 -46.00 22.59
N SER A 3 10.07 -46.63 22.92
CA SER A 3 8.68 -46.26 22.72
C SER A 3 8.40 -44.79 23.09
N ASP A 4 7.55 -44.12 22.32
CA ASP A 4 6.17 -43.81 22.72
C ASP A 4 5.55 -42.86 21.69
N HIS A 5 4.45 -43.31 21.07
CA HIS A 5 3.47 -42.45 20.43
C HIS A 5 2.24 -42.52 21.33
N THR A 6 1.78 -41.40 21.92
CA THR A 6 0.43 -40.82 21.75
C THR A 6 0.09 -39.76 22.80
N ALA A 7 -0.62 -38.72 22.32
CA ALA A 7 -1.51 -37.77 23.00
C ALA A 7 -0.95 -36.45 23.57
N GLN A 8 -1.21 -35.34 22.86
CA GLN A 8 -2.47 -34.64 23.10
C GLN A 8 -2.95 -33.75 21.95
N GLU A 9 -4.23 -33.94 21.68
CA GLU A 9 -5.16 -33.35 20.73
C GLU A 9 -5.59 -31.93 21.13
N LYS A 10 -5.87 -31.07 20.14
CA LYS A 10 -6.79 -29.89 20.10
C LYS A 10 -6.35 -28.98 18.92
N ILE A 11 -7.13 -28.57 17.92
CA ILE A 11 -8.58 -28.45 17.72
C ILE A 11 -8.87 -28.46 16.20
N LYS A 12 -9.88 -29.24 15.79
CA LYS A 12 -10.57 -29.09 14.50
C LYS A 12 -11.50 -27.87 14.55
N SER A 13 -11.30 -26.86 13.70
CA SER A 13 -12.31 -25.87 13.28
C SER A 13 -11.58 -24.71 12.58
N GLN A 14 -11.92 -24.21 11.40
CA GLN A 14 -13.11 -24.32 10.59
C GLN A 14 -12.70 -24.13 9.13
N ARG A 15 -13.21 -25.00 8.27
CA ARG A 15 -13.47 -24.69 6.87
C ARG A 15 -14.50 -23.54 6.88
N GLN A 16 -14.03 -22.30 6.85
CA GLN A 16 -14.92 -21.15 6.73
C GLN A 16 -15.45 -21.15 5.30
N LYS A 17 -16.70 -21.58 5.17
CA LYS A 17 -17.56 -21.26 4.02
C LYS A 17 -17.43 -19.75 3.75
N PRO A 18 -17.39 -19.28 2.48
CA PRO A 18 -17.46 -17.85 2.22
C PRO A 18 -18.81 -17.36 2.70
N LYS A 19 -18.85 -16.86 3.94
CA LYS A 19 -20.01 -16.19 4.50
C LYS A 19 -20.09 -14.90 3.73
N ASN A 20 -21.11 -14.78 2.88
CA ASN A 20 -21.51 -13.59 2.14
C ASN A 20 -20.95 -12.35 2.83
N ARG A 21 -19.89 -11.78 2.23
CA ARG A 21 -19.19 -10.61 2.75
C ARG A 21 -20.25 -9.54 2.91
N THR A 22 -20.56 -9.24 4.15
CA THR A 22 -21.47 -8.18 4.51
C THR A 22 -20.81 -6.91 3.98
N THR A 23 -21.57 -6.16 3.20
CA THR A 23 -21.24 -4.99 2.38
C THR A 23 -20.79 -3.76 3.21
N LYS A 24 -19.95 -3.98 4.22
CA LYS A 24 -19.64 -2.97 5.24
C LYS A 24 -18.19 -3.08 5.68
N LEU A 25 -17.54 -1.92 5.78
CA LEU A 25 -16.13 -1.77 6.19
C LEU A 25 -15.79 -2.59 7.45
N SER A 26 -14.66 -3.28 7.42
CA SER A 26 -14.04 -3.82 8.64
C SER A 26 -13.40 -2.70 9.47
N TYR A 27 -13.14 -2.94 10.76
CA TYR A 27 -12.37 -2.01 11.60
C TYR A 27 -10.97 -1.73 11.02
N LYS A 28 -10.34 -2.73 10.40
CA LYS A 28 -9.04 -2.57 9.74
C LYS A 28 -9.14 -1.65 8.53
N ASP A 29 -10.17 -1.86 7.71
CA ASP A 29 -10.43 -1.03 6.52
C ASP A 29 -10.76 0.41 6.92
N GLN A 30 -11.47 0.63 8.03
CA GLN A 30 -11.75 1.99 8.53
C GLN A 30 -10.46 2.70 8.94
N ARG A 31 -9.56 2.00 9.64
CA ARG A 31 -8.27 2.56 10.02
C ARG A 31 -7.42 2.88 8.81
N GLU A 32 -7.42 2.02 7.80
CA GLU A 32 -6.73 2.27 6.54
C GLU A 32 -7.28 3.51 5.85
N LEU A 33 -8.61 3.60 5.71
CA LEU A 33 -9.29 4.75 5.13
C LEU A 33 -8.97 6.07 5.85
N ASP A 34 -8.86 6.05 7.18
CA ASP A 34 -8.49 7.22 7.99
C ASP A 34 -7.01 7.63 7.80
N GLN A 35 -6.13 6.73 7.32
CA GLN A 35 -4.70 6.99 7.12
C GLN A 35 -4.37 7.35 5.67
N LEU A 36 -5.16 6.87 4.70
CA LEU A 36 -4.93 7.11 3.27
C LEU A 36 -4.78 8.59 2.89
N PRO A 37 -5.57 9.55 3.41
CA PRO A 37 -5.37 10.96 3.09
C PRO A 37 -3.99 11.49 3.48
N GLN A 38 -3.47 11.08 4.64
CA GLN A 38 -2.13 11.47 5.09
C GLN A 38 -1.05 10.79 4.24
N GLN A 39 -1.24 9.53 3.87
CA GLN A 39 -0.32 8.80 3.00
C GLN A 39 -0.26 9.45 1.60
N ILE A 40 -1.41 9.80 1.03
CA ILE A 40 -1.52 10.50 -0.24
C ILE A 40 -0.77 11.84 -0.18
N GLU A 41 -1.00 12.66 0.85
CA GLU A 41 -0.29 13.95 1.00
C GLU A 41 1.24 13.77 1.05
N GLN A 42 1.73 12.74 1.76
CA GLN A 42 3.16 12.43 1.84
C GLN A 42 3.74 12.00 0.50
N LEU A 43 3.00 11.19 -0.27
CA LEU A 43 3.41 10.76 -1.59
C LEU A 43 3.39 11.94 -2.58
N GLU A 44 2.40 12.84 -2.51
CA GLU A 44 2.35 14.06 -3.33
C GLU A 44 3.53 15.00 -3.04
N GLN A 45 3.88 15.17 -1.77
CA GLN A 45 5.07 15.94 -1.37
C GLN A 45 6.36 15.30 -1.90
N SER A 46 6.46 13.97 -1.82
CA SER A 46 7.61 13.22 -2.34
C SER A 46 7.74 13.36 -3.85
N LEU A 47 6.63 13.24 -4.58
CA LEU A 47 6.57 13.43 -6.02
C LEU A 47 7.02 14.84 -6.40
N SER A 48 6.51 15.87 -5.71
CA SER A 48 6.92 17.26 -5.94
C SER A 48 8.42 17.46 -5.69
N GLY A 49 8.96 16.89 -4.62
CA GLY A 49 10.40 16.97 -4.31
C GLY A 49 11.28 16.28 -5.36
N LEU A 50 10.84 15.14 -5.91
CA LEU A 50 11.54 14.44 -6.99
C LEU A 50 11.49 15.23 -8.30
N GLN A 51 10.34 15.81 -8.65
CA GLN A 51 10.18 16.68 -9.82
C GLN A 51 11.05 17.92 -9.73
N GLN A 52 11.18 18.52 -8.55
CA GLN A 52 12.07 19.66 -8.31
C GLN A 52 13.53 19.30 -8.54
N GLN A 53 13.98 18.14 -8.02
CA GLN A 53 15.35 17.65 -8.25
C GLN A 53 15.61 17.37 -9.73
N LEU A 54 14.67 16.73 -10.43
CA LEU A 54 14.77 16.47 -11.87
C LEU A 54 14.70 17.74 -12.72
N SER A 55 14.16 18.84 -12.19
CA SER A 55 14.12 20.14 -12.88
C SER A 55 15.40 20.95 -12.68
N ASP A 56 16.31 20.49 -11.82
CA ASP A 56 17.57 21.20 -11.55
C ASP A 56 18.54 21.02 -12.74
N PRO A 57 18.93 22.11 -13.44
CA PRO A 57 19.88 22.03 -14.53
C PRO A 57 21.28 21.57 -14.11
N ASP A 58 21.66 21.70 -12.83
CA ASP A 58 22.97 21.26 -12.34
C ASP A 58 23.10 19.73 -12.36
N LEU A 59 21.98 19.01 -12.15
CA LEU A 59 21.91 17.55 -12.22
C LEU A 59 22.37 17.00 -13.58
N TYR A 60 22.12 17.74 -14.66
CA TYR A 60 22.51 17.35 -16.01
C TYR A 60 23.93 17.81 -16.39
N GLN A 61 24.49 18.78 -15.66
CA GLN A 61 25.81 19.34 -15.93
C GLN A 61 26.94 18.51 -15.29
N THR A 62 26.66 17.83 -14.18
CA THR A 62 27.64 17.03 -13.44
C THR A 62 27.94 15.67 -14.08
N GLY A 63 27.17 15.26 -15.09
CA GLY A 63 27.33 13.95 -15.74
C GLY A 63 26.76 12.79 -14.93
N GLU A 64 25.91 13.07 -13.93
CA GLU A 64 25.27 12.10 -13.04
C GLU A 64 24.04 11.43 -13.69
N GLY A 65 24.21 10.91 -14.91
CA GLY A 65 23.13 10.28 -15.67
C GLY A 65 22.48 9.10 -14.94
N GLU A 66 23.23 8.36 -14.12
CA GLU A 66 22.71 7.26 -13.31
C GLU A 66 21.77 7.77 -12.21
N GLN A 67 22.07 8.92 -11.60
CA GLN A 67 21.22 9.58 -10.61
C GLN A 67 19.92 10.11 -11.23
N VAL A 68 19.99 10.67 -12.46
CA VAL A 68 18.80 11.10 -13.21
C VAL A 68 17.86 9.92 -13.49
N VAL A 69 18.42 8.75 -13.83
CA VAL A 69 17.63 7.52 -14.05
C VAL A 69 17.01 7.05 -12.74
N GLU A 70 17.76 7.06 -11.64
CA GLU A 70 17.26 6.68 -10.31
C GLU A 70 16.12 7.58 -9.85
N LEU A 71 16.28 8.91 -9.97
CA LEU A 71 15.24 9.88 -9.61
C LEU A 71 13.97 9.71 -10.45
N GLN A 72 14.09 9.46 -11.75
CA GLN A 72 12.93 9.16 -12.60
C GLN A 72 12.24 7.86 -12.20
N GLN A 73 13.01 6.83 -11.82
CA GLN A 73 12.44 5.56 -11.39
C GLN A 73 11.67 5.71 -10.08
N GLN A 74 12.23 6.45 -9.11
CA GLN A 74 11.56 6.79 -7.86
C GLN A 74 10.30 7.62 -8.12
N MET A 75 10.37 8.59 -9.05
CA MET A 75 9.21 9.42 -9.41
C MET A 75 8.06 8.56 -9.94
N THR A 76 8.37 7.62 -10.84
CA THR A 76 7.39 6.68 -11.41
C THR A 76 6.79 5.75 -10.34
N GLU A 77 7.60 5.31 -9.37
CA GLU A 77 7.13 4.48 -8.26
C GLU A 77 6.16 5.26 -7.36
N VAL A 78 6.50 6.51 -7.01
CA VAL A 78 5.63 7.38 -6.20
C VAL A 78 4.33 7.71 -6.93
N GLU A 79 4.37 7.96 -8.24
CA GLU A 79 3.17 8.16 -9.06
C GLU A 79 2.28 6.91 -9.04
N HIS A 80 2.86 5.72 -9.19
CA HIS A 80 2.12 4.47 -9.09
C HIS A 80 1.49 4.26 -7.71
N ASP A 81 2.25 4.52 -6.65
CA ASP A 81 1.77 4.40 -5.27
C ASP A 81 0.64 5.39 -4.97
N LEU A 82 0.69 6.60 -5.52
CA LEU A 82 -0.40 7.57 -5.46
C LEU A 82 -1.67 7.04 -6.11
N GLU A 83 -1.57 6.53 -7.33
CA GLU A 83 -2.70 5.93 -8.04
C GLU A 83 -3.32 4.78 -7.24
N GLN A 84 -2.49 3.90 -6.67
CA GLN A 84 -2.97 2.79 -5.83
C GLN A 84 -3.64 3.30 -4.55
N ALA A 85 -3.07 4.31 -3.88
CA ALA A 85 -3.63 4.89 -2.67
C ALA A 85 -4.98 5.55 -2.93
N TYR A 86 -5.11 6.31 -4.03
CA TYR A 86 -6.38 6.89 -4.45
C TYR A 86 -7.41 5.82 -4.80
N ALA A 87 -7.06 4.81 -5.60
CA ALA A 87 -7.98 3.72 -5.95
C ALA A 87 -8.47 2.96 -4.71
N ARG A 88 -7.58 2.72 -3.74
CA ARG A 88 -7.92 2.08 -2.46
C ARG A 88 -8.82 2.98 -1.62
N TRP A 89 -8.56 4.29 -1.58
CA TRP A 89 -9.38 5.25 -0.85
C TRP A 89 -10.80 5.30 -1.42
N GLU A 90 -10.93 5.38 -2.75
CA GLU A 90 -12.22 5.33 -3.43
C GLU A 90 -12.96 4.02 -3.14
N GLU A 91 -12.30 2.87 -3.27
CA GLU A 91 -12.87 1.55 -2.94
C GLU A 91 -13.41 1.54 -1.50
N LEU A 92 -12.64 2.00 -0.53
CA LEU A 92 -13.06 2.03 0.88
C LEU A 92 -14.19 3.03 1.14
N GLU A 93 -14.20 4.19 0.47
CA GLU A 93 -15.31 5.14 0.56
C GLU A 93 -16.62 4.55 -0.03
N THR A 94 -16.56 3.75 -1.12
CA THR A 94 -17.77 3.07 -1.64
C THR A 94 -18.39 2.12 -0.61
N PHE A 95 -17.57 1.30 0.04
CA PHE A 95 -18.02 0.38 1.08
C PHE A 95 -18.50 1.09 2.36
N LYS A 96 -18.03 2.30 2.62
CA LYS A 96 -18.49 3.14 3.73
C LYS A 96 -19.84 3.79 3.41
N ALA A 97 -20.07 4.18 2.16
CA ALA A 97 -21.33 4.72 1.68
C ALA A 97 -22.46 3.68 1.64
N GLY A 98 -22.12 2.39 1.67
CA GLY A 98 -23.07 1.28 1.88
C GLY A 98 -23.70 0.73 0.61
N ASP A 99 -23.03 0.87 -0.54
CA ASP A 99 -23.35 0.19 -1.80
C ASP A 99 -22.71 -1.21 -1.85
#